data_AF-A0A9N7QR77-F1
#
_entry.id   AF-A0A9N7QR77-F1
#
_cell.length_a   1.000
_cell.length_b   1.000
_cell.length_c   1.000
_cell.angle_alpha   90.00
_cell.angle_beta   90.00
_cell.angle_gamma   90.00
#
_symmetry.space_group_name_H-M   'P 1'
#
loop_
_entity.id
_entity.type
_entity.pdbx_description
1 polymer ?
#
loop_
_entity_poly.entity_id
_entity_poly.type
_entity_poly.pdbx_seq_one_letter_code
_entity_poly.pdbx_strand_id
1 'polypeptide(L)'
;MRRNLRCPYHSWTYGLDGTLIAAPNIAELTDTDGASIDRHRYGLVAVALREWLGYAWVCLAEDPPSFEDDVVGSVTARLGDVSAIDTYRIEALQVGRRVSYDVAANWKLIVENFMECYHCATIHPELTRVIPEFARGQAAQRSVGRGAEFGSAVAGFTVDGRAGFTALPGIRPEQDRRYFAITVKPTVFINLVPDHAIIHRMFPIAADRTIVECDWL
;
A
#
# COMPACT_ATOMS: atom_id res chain seq x y z
N MET A 1 15.40 22.90 -2.64
CA MET A 1 14.70 21.97 -3.56
C MET A 1 15.49 21.85 -4.86
N ARG A 2 15.79 20.64 -5.33
CA ARG A 2 16.33 20.45 -6.70
C ARG A 2 15.24 20.86 -7.70
N ARG A 3 15.60 21.63 -8.72
CA ARG A 3 14.67 22.17 -9.73
C ARG A 3 14.56 21.30 -10.99
N ASN A 4 15.42 20.29 -11.12
CA ASN A 4 15.51 19.39 -12.28
C ASN A 4 16.13 18.05 -11.86
N LEU A 5 15.97 17.06 -12.73
CA LEU A 5 16.61 15.75 -12.63
C LEU A 5 17.81 15.73 -13.56
N ARG A 6 18.99 15.38 -13.04
CA ARG A 6 20.22 15.32 -13.85
C ARG A 6 20.78 13.90 -13.82
N CYS A 7 20.89 13.30 -15.00
CA CYS A 7 21.52 11.99 -15.18
C CYS A 7 23.00 12.08 -14.78
N PRO A 8 23.49 11.23 -13.86
CA PRO A 8 24.87 11.31 -13.38
C PRO A 8 25.90 10.87 -14.42
N TYR A 9 25.49 10.14 -15.46
CA TYR A 9 26.43 9.61 -16.46
C TYR A 9 26.91 10.70 -17.42
N HIS A 10 25.99 11.32 -18.16
CA HIS A 10 26.33 12.32 -19.19
C HIS A 10 25.62 13.65 -18.97
N SER A 11 25.09 13.91 -17.77
CA SER A 11 24.48 15.20 -17.41
C SER A 11 23.28 15.63 -18.26
N TRP A 12 22.58 14.70 -18.91
CA TRP A 12 21.26 14.96 -19.47
C TRP A 12 20.34 15.46 -18.34
N THR A 13 19.64 16.55 -18.58
CA THR A 13 18.88 17.29 -17.59
C THR A 13 17.42 17.32 -18.01
N TYR A 14 16.54 16.90 -17.12
CA TYR A 14 15.10 16.78 -17.33
C TYR A 14 14.35 17.69 -16.37
N GLY A 15 13.22 18.22 -16.81
CA GLY A 15 12.26 18.87 -15.93
C GLY A 15 11.63 17.88 -14.96
N LEU A 16 10.94 18.38 -13.94
CA LEU A 16 10.17 17.52 -13.04
C LEU A 16 8.91 16.94 -13.72
N ASP A 17 8.54 17.49 -14.88
CA ASP A 17 7.53 16.96 -15.80
C ASP A 17 8.06 15.86 -16.73
N GLY A 18 9.36 15.54 -16.65
CA GLY A 18 10.02 14.53 -17.50
C GLY A 18 10.56 15.06 -18.83
N THR A 19 10.28 16.31 -19.21
CA THR A 19 10.74 16.89 -20.49
C THR A 19 12.27 16.98 -20.51
N LEU A 20 12.92 16.60 -21.62
CA LEU A 20 14.37 16.81 -21.80
C LEU A 20 14.67 18.31 -21.94
N ILE A 21 15.29 18.92 -20.93
CA ILE A 21 15.63 20.35 -20.89
C ILE A 21 16.97 20.62 -21.57
N ALA A 22 17.97 19.78 -21.32
CA ALA A 22 19.31 19.94 -21.88
C ALA A 22 20.06 18.62 -21.96
N ALA A 23 20.87 18.46 -22.99
CA ALA A 23 21.89 17.43 -23.06
C ALA A 23 23.20 18.06 -23.58
N PRO A 24 24.36 17.77 -22.98
CA PRO A 24 25.63 18.25 -23.49
C PRO A 24 25.83 17.87 -24.97
N ASN A 25 26.31 18.81 -25.78
CA ASN A 25 26.61 18.64 -27.20
C ASN A 25 25.43 18.13 -28.06
N ILE A 26 24.17 18.32 -27.63
CA ILE A 26 22.99 17.80 -28.33
C ILE A 26 22.88 18.23 -29.79
N ALA A 27 23.43 19.39 -30.15
CA ALA A 27 23.43 19.90 -31.52
C ALA A 27 24.22 19.00 -32.50
N GLU A 28 25.23 18.29 -31.99
CA GLU A 28 26.07 17.36 -32.77
C GLU A 28 25.53 15.91 -32.72
N LEU A 29 24.52 15.65 -31.88
CA LEU A 29 23.94 14.32 -31.74
C LEU A 29 22.80 14.12 -32.75
N THR A 30 22.77 12.94 -33.35
CA THR A 30 21.66 12.48 -34.18
C THR A 30 21.05 11.21 -33.59
N ASP A 31 19.78 10.96 -33.89
CA ASP A 31 19.13 9.68 -33.60
C ASP A 31 19.64 8.57 -34.55
N THR A 32 19.05 7.38 -34.43
CA THR A 32 19.43 6.21 -35.23
C THR A 32 19.19 6.38 -36.73
N ASP A 33 18.34 7.33 -37.12
CA ASP A 33 17.98 7.62 -38.51
C ASP A 33 18.75 8.84 -39.06
N GLY A 34 19.66 9.42 -38.26
CA GLY A 34 20.47 10.58 -38.64
C GLY A 34 19.76 11.93 -38.44
N ALA A 35 18.59 11.96 -37.79
CA ALA A 35 17.87 13.20 -37.50
C ALA A 35 18.37 13.86 -36.21
N SER A 36 18.24 15.18 -36.08
CA SER A 36 18.53 15.87 -34.81
C SER A 36 17.69 15.31 -33.67
N ILE A 37 18.27 15.23 -32.46
CA ILE A 37 17.56 14.72 -31.28
C ILE A 37 16.32 15.56 -30.95
N ASP A 38 15.14 14.96 -31.06
CA ASP A 38 13.88 15.55 -30.62
C ASP A 38 13.72 15.45 -29.10
N ARG A 39 13.76 16.59 -28.43
CA ARG A 39 13.66 16.67 -26.97
C ARG A 39 12.30 16.22 -26.42
N HIS A 40 11.25 16.17 -27.23
CA HIS A 40 9.96 15.62 -26.85
C HIS A 40 9.95 14.10 -26.91
N ARG A 41 10.62 13.50 -27.91
CA ARG A 41 10.77 12.05 -28.05
C ARG A 41 11.73 11.44 -27.02
N TYR A 42 12.72 12.21 -26.57
CA TYR A 42 13.77 11.75 -25.64
C TYR A 42 13.58 12.23 -24.19
N GLY A 43 12.33 12.54 -23.79
CA GLY A 43 11.95 12.77 -22.39
C GLY A 43 12.02 11.51 -21.54
N LEU A 44 11.80 11.65 -20.22
CA LEU A 44 11.59 10.51 -19.33
C LEU A 44 10.29 9.79 -19.69
N VAL A 45 10.30 8.46 -19.56
CA VAL A 45 9.10 7.64 -19.73
C VAL A 45 8.12 7.96 -18.60
N ALA A 46 6.95 8.48 -18.97
CA ALA A 46 5.87 8.74 -18.01
C ALA A 46 5.23 7.43 -17.54
N VAL A 47 4.77 7.42 -16.30
CA VAL A 47 3.97 6.34 -15.71
C VAL A 47 2.70 6.92 -15.14
N ALA A 48 1.61 6.17 -15.18
CA ALA A 48 0.34 6.63 -14.63
C ALA A 48 0.43 6.66 -13.10
N LEU A 49 -0.05 7.76 -12.51
CA LEU A 49 -0.01 8.00 -11.07
C LEU A 49 -1.35 8.50 -10.55
N ARG A 50 -1.74 7.99 -9.38
CA ARG A 50 -2.83 8.49 -8.55
C ARG A 50 -2.37 8.64 -7.11
N GLU A 51 -2.75 9.74 -6.47
CA GLU A 51 -2.54 9.93 -5.04
C GLU A 51 -3.81 9.52 -4.30
N TRP A 52 -3.70 8.60 -3.35
CA TRP A 52 -4.82 8.17 -2.52
C TRP A 52 -4.33 7.66 -1.16
N LEU A 53 -5.03 8.04 -0.08
CA LEU A 53 -4.66 7.72 1.31
C LEU A 53 -3.24 8.16 1.70
N GLY A 54 -2.70 9.20 1.06
CA GLY A 54 -1.32 9.67 1.27
C GLY A 54 -0.25 8.83 0.55
N TYR A 55 -0.63 7.88 -0.30
CA TYR A 55 0.28 7.06 -1.09
C TYR A 55 0.19 7.38 -2.58
N ALA A 56 1.34 7.28 -3.27
CA ALA A 56 1.40 7.29 -4.72
C ALA A 56 1.17 5.88 -5.27
N TRP A 57 0.06 5.70 -5.98
CA TRP A 57 -0.27 4.49 -6.72
C TRP A 57 0.19 4.63 -8.15
N VAL A 58 1.06 3.72 -8.58
CA VAL A 58 1.69 3.76 -9.91
C VAL A 58 1.21 2.58 -10.75
N CYS A 59 0.88 2.84 -12.01
CA CYS A 59 0.59 1.82 -13.01
C CYS A 59 1.55 1.96 -14.20
N LEU A 60 2.11 0.82 -14.61
CA LEU A 60 3.09 0.73 -15.70
C LEU A 60 2.47 0.28 -17.04
N ALA A 61 1.17 0.01 -17.05
CA ALA A 61 0.46 -0.31 -18.28
C ALA A 61 0.38 0.94 -19.18
N GLU A 62 0.48 0.74 -20.49
CA GLU A 62 0.32 1.81 -21.49
C GLU A 62 -1.07 2.44 -21.43
N ASP A 63 -2.10 1.60 -21.28
CA ASP A 63 -3.47 2.00 -20.97
C ASP A 63 -3.80 1.55 -19.54
N PRO A 64 -3.72 2.44 -18.54
CA PRO A 64 -3.95 2.09 -17.14
C PRO A 64 -5.41 1.66 -16.91
N PRO A 65 -5.66 0.57 -16.16
CA PRO A 65 -7.01 0.21 -15.77
C PRO A 65 -7.59 1.25 -14.80
N SER A 66 -8.92 1.16 -14.60
CA SER A 66 -9.69 2.04 -13.72
C SER A 66 -9.22 1.92 -12.27
N PHE A 67 -8.71 3.02 -11.70
CA PHE A 67 -8.29 3.05 -10.30
C PHE A 67 -9.49 2.86 -9.36
N GLU A 68 -10.62 3.43 -9.75
CA GLU A 68 -11.89 3.38 -9.05
C GLU A 68 -12.44 1.94 -8.99
N ASP A 69 -12.38 1.19 -10.09
CA ASP A 69 -12.92 -0.17 -10.13
C ASP A 69 -11.98 -1.20 -9.47
N ASP A 70 -10.67 -1.03 -9.63
CA ASP A 70 -9.70 -2.00 -9.12
C ASP A 70 -9.30 -1.72 -7.67
N VAL A 71 -8.75 -0.54 -7.40
CA VAL A 71 -8.18 -0.20 -6.09
C VAL A 71 -9.28 0.20 -5.11
N VAL A 72 -10.06 1.23 -5.45
CA VAL A 72 -11.17 1.67 -4.59
C VAL A 72 -12.23 0.56 -4.52
N GLY A 73 -12.53 -0.10 -5.64
CA GLY A 73 -13.46 -1.24 -5.70
C GLY A 73 -13.06 -2.40 -4.78
N SER A 74 -11.76 -2.74 -4.68
CA SER A 74 -11.28 -3.75 -3.72
C SER A 74 -11.56 -3.35 -2.27
N VAL A 75 -11.42 -2.06 -1.94
CA VAL A 75 -11.68 -1.55 -0.60
C VAL A 75 -13.18 -1.50 -0.31
N THR A 76 -14.00 -1.00 -1.23
CA THR A 76 -15.46 -0.91 -1.06
C THR A 76 -16.10 -2.29 -1.05
N ALA A 77 -15.62 -3.26 -1.83
CA ALA A 77 -16.07 -4.65 -1.76
C ALA A 77 -15.88 -5.24 -0.36
N ARG A 78 -14.87 -4.78 0.39
CA ARG A 78 -14.58 -5.25 1.74
C ARG A 78 -15.27 -4.45 2.83
N LEU A 79 -15.30 -3.13 2.72
CA LEU A 79 -15.83 -2.22 3.75
C LEU A 79 -17.30 -1.83 3.52
N GLY A 80 -17.85 -2.13 2.34
CA GLY A 80 -19.20 -1.77 1.91
C GLY A 80 -19.27 -0.40 1.23
N ASP A 81 -18.46 0.57 1.67
CA ASP A 81 -18.46 1.93 1.17
C ASP A 81 -17.07 2.58 1.33
N VAL A 82 -16.72 3.52 0.45
CA VAL A 82 -15.39 4.17 0.46
C VAL A 82 -15.24 5.11 1.66
N SER A 83 -16.33 5.73 2.12
CA SER A 83 -16.28 6.62 3.27
C SER A 83 -15.80 5.89 4.53
N ALA A 84 -15.98 4.57 4.60
CA ALA A 84 -15.53 3.77 5.73
C ALA A 84 -14.00 3.79 5.89
N ILE A 85 -13.22 3.90 4.81
CA ILE A 85 -11.78 4.10 4.92
C ILE A 85 -11.42 5.58 5.07
N ASP A 86 -12.16 6.49 4.44
CA ASP A 86 -11.88 7.93 4.50
C ASP A 86 -12.00 8.51 5.92
N THR A 87 -12.81 7.89 6.79
CA THR A 87 -12.90 8.34 8.20
C THR A 87 -11.62 8.12 9.01
N TYR A 88 -10.72 7.26 8.55
CA TYR A 88 -9.41 7.09 9.17
C TYR A 88 -8.45 8.24 8.84
N ARG A 89 -8.75 9.05 7.81
CA ARG A 89 -7.93 10.21 7.39
C ARG A 89 -6.45 9.83 7.24
N ILE A 90 -6.19 8.69 6.60
CA ILE A 90 -4.86 8.07 6.51
C ILE A 90 -3.85 9.04 5.87
N GLU A 91 -4.29 9.86 4.94
CA GLU A 91 -3.48 10.89 4.28
C GLU A 91 -2.94 11.98 5.23
N ALA A 92 -3.55 12.12 6.41
CA ALA A 92 -3.14 13.06 7.46
C ALA A 92 -2.24 12.41 8.53
N LEU A 93 -2.05 11.09 8.49
CA LEU A 93 -1.21 10.35 9.44
C LEU A 93 0.26 10.42 9.05
N GLN A 94 1.14 10.10 9.99
CA GLN A 94 2.58 10.05 9.77
C GLN A 94 3.07 8.62 9.98
N VAL A 95 4.07 8.19 9.20
CA VAL A 95 4.71 6.88 9.44
C VAL A 95 5.44 6.92 10.77
N GLY A 96 4.85 6.31 11.79
CA GLY A 96 5.47 6.12 13.09
C GLY A 96 6.55 5.04 13.06
N ARG A 97 6.34 3.99 12.25
CA ARG A 97 7.34 2.93 12.05
C ARG A 97 7.19 2.27 10.69
N ARG A 98 8.32 2.02 10.03
CA ARG A 98 8.43 1.12 8.87
C ARG A 98 9.23 -0.12 9.24
N VAL A 99 8.71 -1.30 8.92
CA VAL A 99 9.42 -2.57 9.02
C VAL A 99 9.53 -3.19 7.63
N SER A 100 10.71 -3.68 7.27
CA SER A 100 10.95 -4.37 6.00
C SER A 100 11.25 -5.84 6.27
N TYR A 101 10.57 -6.72 5.54
CA TYR A 101 10.75 -8.15 5.58
C TYR A 101 11.26 -8.65 4.23
N ASP A 102 12.36 -9.41 4.24
CA ASP A 102 12.83 -10.17 3.08
C ASP A 102 12.30 -11.60 3.19
N VAL A 103 11.22 -11.88 2.45
CA VAL A 103 10.48 -13.12 2.58
C VAL A 103 10.90 -14.07 1.46
N ALA A 104 11.45 -15.22 1.84
CA ALA A 104 11.79 -16.33 0.94
C ALA A 104 10.52 -17.09 0.50
N ALA A 105 9.58 -16.37 -0.14
CA ALA A 105 8.36 -16.92 -0.71
C ALA A 105 7.89 -16.14 -1.94
N ASN A 106 7.14 -16.82 -2.81
CA ASN A 106 6.39 -16.17 -3.86
C ASN A 106 5.32 -15.24 -3.27
N TRP A 107 5.14 -14.04 -3.86
CA TRP A 107 4.16 -13.06 -3.40
C TRP A 107 2.72 -13.60 -3.31
N LYS A 108 2.34 -14.54 -4.19
CA LYS A 108 1.00 -15.16 -4.17
C LYS A 108 0.74 -15.91 -2.87
N LEU A 109 1.75 -16.60 -2.33
CA LEU A 109 1.63 -17.33 -1.06
C LEU A 109 1.40 -16.38 0.12
N ILE A 110 1.98 -15.18 0.07
CA ILE A 110 1.76 -14.15 1.10
C ILE A 110 0.32 -13.63 1.03
N VAL A 111 -0.22 -13.43 -0.18
CA VAL A 111 -1.62 -13.08 -0.40
C VAL A 111 -2.56 -14.18 0.10
N GLU A 112 -2.30 -15.44 -0.28
CA GLU A 112 -3.11 -16.58 0.17
C GLU A 112 -3.12 -16.69 1.70
N ASN A 113 -1.95 -16.58 2.35
CA ASN A 113 -1.83 -16.59 3.81
C ASN A 113 -2.60 -15.44 4.48
N PHE A 114 -2.57 -14.23 3.93
CA PHE A 114 -3.30 -13.10 4.52
C PHE A 114 -4.83 -13.19 4.36
N MET A 115 -5.31 -13.92 3.36
CA MET A 115 -6.74 -14.02 3.04
C MET A 115 -7.52 -14.97 3.96
N GLU A 116 -6.86 -15.65 4.88
CA GLU A 116 -7.47 -16.62 5.79
C GLU A 116 -6.94 -16.50 7.22
N CYS A 117 -7.64 -17.16 8.15
CA CYS A 117 -7.16 -17.32 9.52
C CYS A 117 -7.24 -18.77 10.01
N TYR A 118 -7.31 -19.73 9.09
CA TYR A 118 -7.22 -21.17 9.37
C TYR A 118 -5.94 -21.50 10.15
N HIS A 119 -4.81 -20.83 9.83
CA HIS A 119 -3.55 -21.02 10.56
C HIS A 119 -3.46 -20.22 11.89
N CYS A 120 -4.34 -19.24 12.12
CA CYS A 120 -4.15 -18.25 13.18
C CYS A 120 -4.11 -18.86 14.58
N ALA A 121 -4.92 -19.89 14.84
CA ALA A 121 -5.01 -20.56 16.14
C ALA A 121 -3.68 -21.24 16.56
N THR A 122 -2.86 -21.68 15.61
CA THR A 122 -1.67 -22.50 15.91
C THR A 122 -0.39 -21.70 15.97
N ILE A 123 -0.26 -20.62 15.18
CA ILE A 123 1.00 -19.88 15.05
C ILE A 123 0.95 -18.42 15.55
N HIS A 124 -0.25 -17.88 15.84
CA HIS A 124 -0.42 -16.48 16.31
C HIS A 124 -1.11 -16.38 17.68
N PRO A 125 -0.53 -16.93 18.77
CA PRO A 125 -1.16 -16.91 20.09
C PRO A 125 -1.39 -15.49 20.64
N GLU A 126 -0.52 -14.54 20.31
CA GLU A 126 -0.68 -13.13 20.69
C GLU A 126 -1.86 -12.49 19.96
N LEU A 127 -1.97 -12.68 18.64
CA LEU A 127 -3.05 -12.12 17.84
C LEU A 127 -4.42 -12.69 18.22
N THR A 128 -4.51 -14.00 18.44
CA THR A 128 -5.77 -14.66 18.80
C THR A 128 -6.25 -14.33 20.21
N ARG A 129 -5.36 -13.88 21.10
CA ARG A 129 -5.74 -13.31 22.40
C ARG A 129 -6.44 -11.95 22.23
N VAL A 130 -5.97 -11.13 21.30
CA VAL A 130 -6.51 -9.80 20.99
C VAL A 130 -7.80 -9.92 20.18
N ILE A 131 -7.82 -10.81 19.19
CA ILE A 131 -8.93 -11.07 18.26
C ILE A 131 -9.37 -12.55 18.38
N PRO A 132 -10.22 -12.91 19.37
CA PRO A 132 -10.61 -14.30 19.60
C PRO A 132 -11.31 -14.99 18.42
N GLU A 133 -11.95 -14.23 17.53
CA GLU A 133 -12.56 -14.76 16.31
C GLU A 133 -11.55 -15.51 15.42
N PHE A 134 -10.29 -15.05 15.39
CA PHE A 134 -9.24 -15.65 14.57
C PHE A 134 -8.84 -17.04 15.06
N ALA A 135 -9.03 -17.35 16.36
CA ALA A 135 -8.83 -18.70 16.88
C ALA A 135 -9.83 -19.72 16.32
N ARG A 136 -10.96 -19.25 15.77
CA ARG A 136 -12.01 -20.11 15.18
C ARG A 136 -11.86 -20.27 13.66
N GLY A 137 -10.76 -19.80 13.08
CA GLY A 137 -10.54 -19.83 11.63
C GLY A 137 -11.43 -18.86 10.84
N GLN A 138 -12.10 -17.92 11.51
CA GLN A 138 -12.96 -16.95 10.86
C GLN A 138 -12.12 -15.85 10.22
N ALA A 139 -12.05 -15.86 8.89
CA ALA A 139 -11.39 -14.80 8.13
C ALA A 139 -12.28 -13.54 8.10
N ALA A 140 -11.73 -12.40 8.53
CA ALA A 140 -12.45 -11.13 8.50
C ALA A 140 -12.93 -10.75 7.08
N GLN A 141 -12.27 -11.26 6.04
CA GLN A 141 -12.50 -10.86 4.64
C GLN A 141 -13.76 -11.45 3.99
N ARG A 142 -14.44 -12.43 4.61
CA ARG A 142 -15.63 -13.06 4.01
C ARG A 142 -16.93 -12.28 4.20
N SER A 143 -16.94 -11.26 5.04
CA SER A 143 -18.16 -10.52 5.39
C SER A 143 -17.96 -9.01 5.19
N VAL A 144 -18.65 -8.47 4.17
CA VAL A 144 -18.62 -7.05 3.84
C VAL A 144 -19.02 -6.20 5.04
N GLY A 145 -18.24 -5.16 5.34
CA GLY A 145 -18.51 -4.23 6.45
C GLY A 145 -18.32 -4.81 7.86
N ARG A 146 -18.13 -6.12 8.02
CA ARG A 146 -17.88 -6.74 9.33
C ARG A 146 -16.39 -6.77 9.63
N GLY A 147 -15.94 -6.00 10.60
CA GLY A 147 -14.61 -6.13 11.22
C GLY A 147 -14.60 -7.23 12.29
N ALA A 148 -13.43 -7.81 12.56
CA ALA A 148 -13.24 -8.76 13.65
C ALA A 148 -13.19 -8.01 14.99
N GLU A 149 -13.95 -8.46 15.98
CA GLU A 149 -14.09 -7.77 17.25
C GLU A 149 -12.93 -8.07 18.20
N PHE A 150 -12.51 -7.05 18.95
CA PHE A 150 -11.54 -7.22 20.02
C PHE A 150 -12.15 -8.05 21.16
N GLY A 151 -11.34 -8.87 21.83
CA GLY A 151 -11.76 -9.56 23.05
C GLY A 151 -12.34 -8.58 24.08
N SER A 152 -13.32 -9.01 24.89
CA SER A 152 -14.05 -8.12 25.81
C SER A 152 -13.15 -7.36 26.80
N ALA A 153 -12.02 -7.98 27.21
CA ALA A 153 -11.03 -7.37 28.10
C ALA A 153 -9.88 -6.65 27.38
N VAL A 154 -9.86 -6.64 26.05
CA VAL A 154 -8.83 -6.02 25.22
C VAL A 154 -9.19 -4.55 25.02
N ALA A 155 -8.26 -3.65 25.32
CA ALA A 155 -8.42 -2.20 25.20
C ALA A 155 -7.83 -1.62 23.91
N GLY A 156 -6.90 -2.32 23.25
CA GLY A 156 -6.29 -1.87 22.00
C GLY A 156 -5.65 -3.00 21.19
N PHE A 157 -5.32 -2.73 19.93
CA PHE A 157 -4.63 -3.68 19.05
C PHE A 157 -3.12 -3.70 19.35
N THR A 158 -2.77 -4.25 20.51
CA THR A 158 -1.39 -4.38 21.01
C THR A 158 -1.13 -5.82 21.43
N VAL A 159 0.15 -6.22 21.49
CA VAL A 159 0.54 -7.62 21.80
C VAL A 159 -0.03 -8.12 23.14
N ASP A 160 -0.18 -7.23 24.13
CA ASP A 160 -0.74 -7.55 25.45
C ASP A 160 -2.19 -7.10 25.63
N GLY A 161 -2.81 -6.55 24.58
CA GLY A 161 -4.20 -6.09 24.57
C GLY A 161 -4.46 -4.82 25.38
N ARG A 162 -3.43 -4.12 25.88
CA ARG A 162 -3.60 -2.80 26.52
C ARG A 162 -3.91 -1.72 25.48
N ALA A 163 -4.41 -0.58 25.95
CA ALA A 163 -4.63 0.58 25.10
C ALA A 163 -3.33 1.00 24.42
N GLY A 164 -3.41 1.31 23.12
CA GLY A 164 -2.32 1.87 22.32
C GLY A 164 -2.36 3.40 22.37
N PHE A 165 -2.58 4.00 21.21
CA PHE A 165 -2.80 5.43 21.08
C PHE A 165 -4.26 5.80 21.33
N THR A 166 -4.55 7.11 21.32
CA THR A 166 -5.92 7.60 21.31
C THR A 166 -6.57 7.23 19.97
N ALA A 167 -7.85 6.83 20.01
CA ALA A 167 -8.61 6.54 18.81
C ALA A 167 -8.60 7.74 17.85
N LEU A 168 -8.54 7.46 16.55
CA LEU A 168 -8.56 8.47 15.51
C LEU A 168 -9.89 9.24 15.57
N PRO A 169 -9.88 10.58 15.37
CA PRO A 169 -11.09 11.40 15.58
C PRO A 169 -12.29 11.03 14.70
N GLY A 170 -12.06 10.40 13.55
CA GLY A 170 -13.11 10.02 12.60
C GLY A 170 -13.70 8.63 12.82
N ILE A 171 -13.19 7.83 13.77
CA ILE A 171 -13.70 6.47 14.01
C ILE A 171 -15.17 6.51 14.39
N ARG A 172 -15.95 5.69 13.68
CA ARG A 172 -17.38 5.54 13.92
C ARG A 172 -17.68 4.43 14.92
N PRO A 173 -18.87 4.41 15.56
CA PRO A 173 -19.23 3.36 16.52
C PRO A 173 -19.11 1.93 15.96
N GLU A 174 -19.41 1.73 14.67
CA GLU A 174 -19.27 0.44 14.01
C GLU A 174 -17.82 0.02 13.72
N GLN A 175 -16.88 0.97 13.78
CA GLN A 175 -15.44 0.75 13.57
C GLN A 175 -14.67 0.61 14.89
N ASP A 176 -15.22 1.15 15.98
CA ASP A 176 -14.63 1.05 17.30
C ASP A 176 -14.49 -0.41 17.74
N ARG A 177 -13.39 -0.71 18.44
CA ARG A 177 -13.02 -2.06 18.89
C ARG A 177 -13.03 -3.14 17.81
N ARG A 178 -12.78 -2.76 16.55
CA ARG A 178 -12.71 -3.69 15.43
C ARG A 178 -11.39 -3.61 14.69
N TYR A 179 -11.01 -4.76 14.15
CA TYR A 179 -9.95 -4.90 13.18
C TYR A 179 -10.56 -5.16 11.80
N PHE A 180 -10.16 -4.37 10.81
CA PHE A 180 -10.47 -4.62 9.40
C PHE A 180 -9.20 -5.01 8.66
N ALA A 181 -9.33 -5.98 7.75
CA ALA A 181 -8.28 -6.39 6.84
C ALA A 181 -8.83 -6.33 5.42
N ILE A 182 -8.11 -5.64 4.54
CA ILE A 182 -8.44 -5.44 3.14
C ILE A 182 -7.25 -5.89 2.29
N THR A 183 -7.53 -6.67 1.25
CA THR A 183 -6.54 -7.04 0.24
C THR A 183 -6.83 -6.26 -1.03
N VAL A 184 -5.95 -5.34 -1.40
CA VAL A 184 -5.95 -4.69 -2.71
C VAL A 184 -4.93 -5.42 -3.56
N LYS A 185 -5.42 -6.26 -4.46
CA LYS A 185 -4.55 -7.06 -5.32
C LYS A 185 -3.83 -6.16 -6.34
N PRO A 186 -2.60 -6.53 -6.75
CA PRO A 186 -1.86 -7.72 -6.32
C PRO A 186 -1.04 -7.56 -5.04
N THR A 187 -0.67 -6.34 -4.66
CA THR A 187 0.51 -6.11 -3.80
C THR A 187 0.27 -5.30 -2.52
N VAL A 188 -0.97 -4.97 -2.16
CA VAL A 188 -1.25 -4.12 -0.99
C VAL A 188 -2.22 -4.78 -0.02
N PHE A 189 -1.87 -4.76 1.27
CA PHE A 189 -2.82 -5.01 2.36
C PHE A 189 -3.02 -3.76 3.19
N ILE A 190 -4.26 -3.52 3.58
CA ILE A 190 -4.64 -2.42 4.46
C ILE A 190 -5.26 -3.04 5.70
N ASN A 191 -4.73 -2.68 6.87
CA ASN A 191 -5.31 -3.03 8.15
C ASN A 191 -5.71 -1.77 8.89
N LEU A 192 -6.94 -1.77 9.41
CA LEU A 192 -7.52 -0.63 10.09
C LEU A 192 -7.94 -1.05 11.48
N VAL A 193 -7.51 -0.27 12.47
CA VAL A 193 -7.88 -0.38 13.88
C VAL A 193 -8.15 1.02 14.43
N PRO A 194 -8.83 1.17 15.58
CA PRO A 194 -9.36 2.46 15.99
C PRO A 194 -8.32 3.58 16.14
N ASP A 195 -7.08 3.26 16.49
CA ASP A 195 -6.05 4.25 16.85
C ASP A 195 -4.93 4.41 15.81
N HIS A 196 -4.84 3.54 14.81
CA HIS A 196 -3.80 3.58 13.78
C HIS A 196 -4.17 2.77 12.52
N ALA A 197 -3.41 2.95 11.45
CA ALA A 197 -3.51 2.14 10.23
C ALA A 197 -2.21 1.40 9.94
N ILE A 198 -2.30 0.22 9.33
CA ILE A 198 -1.13 -0.55 8.91
C ILE A 198 -1.23 -0.85 7.42
N ILE A 199 -0.25 -0.38 6.65
CA ILE A 199 -0.20 -0.57 5.20
C ILE A 199 0.96 -1.50 4.86
N HIS A 200 0.65 -2.64 4.25
CA HIS A 200 1.64 -3.58 3.75
C HIS A 200 1.79 -3.41 2.23
N ARG A 201 3.00 -3.20 1.75
CA ARG A 201 3.35 -3.06 0.33
C ARG A 201 4.34 -4.15 -0.05
N MET A 202 3.96 -4.99 -1.01
CA MET A 202 4.76 -6.11 -1.48
C MET A 202 5.48 -5.77 -2.78
N PHE A 203 6.77 -6.08 -2.85
CA PHE A 203 7.62 -5.92 -4.02
C PHE A 203 8.17 -7.29 -4.41
N PRO A 204 7.53 -7.98 -5.38
CA PRO A 204 8.05 -9.25 -5.88
C PRO A 204 9.43 -9.04 -6.51
N ILE A 205 10.43 -9.79 -6.05
CA ILE A 205 11.82 -9.70 -6.55
C ILE A 205 12.15 -10.89 -7.47
N ALA A 206 11.70 -12.08 -7.09
CA ALA A 206 11.87 -13.31 -7.83
C ALA A 206 10.69 -14.27 -7.60
N ALA A 207 10.69 -15.41 -8.29
CA ALA A 207 9.63 -16.41 -8.14
C ALA A 207 9.52 -16.96 -6.69
N ASP A 208 10.59 -16.89 -5.91
CA ASP A 208 10.72 -17.41 -4.55
C ASP A 208 11.11 -16.32 -3.53
N ARG A 209 11.06 -15.03 -3.92
CA ARG A 209 11.49 -13.92 -3.05
C ARG A 209 10.62 -12.68 -3.20
N THR A 210 10.16 -12.14 -2.09
CA THR A 210 9.32 -10.94 -2.02
C THR A 210 9.78 -10.05 -0.86
N ILE A 211 9.97 -8.74 -1.13
CA ILE A 211 10.16 -7.76 -0.05
C ILE A 211 8.78 -7.25 0.38
N VAL A 212 8.51 -7.21 1.68
CA VAL A 212 7.30 -6.62 2.24
C VAL A 212 7.67 -5.43 3.12
N GLU A 213 7.19 -4.24 2.77
CA GLU A 213 7.27 -3.06 3.64
C GLU A 213 5.95 -2.90 4.41
N CYS A 214 6.04 -2.77 5.72
CA CYS A 214 4.91 -2.61 6.63
C CYS A 214 5.03 -1.24 7.32
N ASP A 215 4.09 -0.36 7.01
CA ASP A 215 4.01 1.00 7.56
C ASP A 215 2.94 1.07 8.64
N TRP A 216 3.33 1.51 9.83
CA TRP A 216 2.45 1.81 10.95
C TRP A 216 2.24 3.33 10.98
N LEU A 217 1.01 3.77 10.75
CA LEU A 217 0.56 5.16 10.58
C LEU A 217 -0.30 5.63 11.75
#